data_AF-A0A5J5A611-F1
#
_entry.id   AF-A0A5J5A611-F1
#
_cell.length_a   1.000
_cell.length_b   1.000
_cell.length_c   1.000
_cell.angle_alpha   90.00
_cell.angle_beta   90.00
_cell.angle_gamma   90.00
#
_symmetry.space_group_name_H-M   'P 1'
#
loop_
_entity.id
_entity.type
_entity.pdbx_description
1 polymer ?
#
loop_
_entity_poly.entity_id
_entity_poly.type
_entity_poly.pdbx_seq_one_letter_code
_entity_poly.pdbx_strand_id
1 'polypeptide(L)'
;MNEKQRSMLLESSARFPIPQGVKLSYGTAGFRADASILQSTVFRVGILAALRSLKTQSVIGLMITASHNKVSDNGVKIADPSGGMLTQDWEPFADALANAPDSQHLVQLIDDFVKKENILLEGSQLVEILLGRDTRPSGESLLVAAKQGISSVVGAVANDMGVLTTPQLHWIVRARNKGMKAAELDYFDQLSSSFRCLMDLIPQGSAINEMNDKLIVDGANGVGGEKLEILKKMLNGLDIDIRNSGKGGVLNEEVGADYVQKEKVVPRGFGPADVGIRCASLDGDADRLVYFSVLSNNNNKIDLVDGDKMLSLFALFIKQQLSILNEDKDEKLNKCYHAHLGVVQTAYANGASTDYLKQLGLEVIFTPTGVKYLHEKAAEYDIGIYFEANGHGTILFSENFLCWLEGRNKELSATSKGSEQQKAALTLLAVSKLINQAVGDALSGLLFVEATLRHMGWLFHRWSELYHDLPSRQLKVKVLDRTAVVTANAETVVVRPLGIQEAINAETAKYPRGRCFIRPSEHHAKLRRVGVTRRQDLPTAGFELLGHGAVAGKCNLISRGSHQPEFEDRHFGRRDGSLDFHSSVHARYFGLFGRNFGGRISFLDGFSLGGSFFVAFPPR
;
A
#
# COMPACT_ATOMS: atom_id res chain seq x y z
N MET A 1 -27.85 15.29 -21.09
CA MET A 1 -27.11 14.59 -22.17
C MET A 1 -27.97 14.56 -23.44
N ASN A 2 -27.41 14.73 -24.64
CA ASN A 2 -28.19 14.61 -25.89
C ASN A 2 -28.43 13.14 -26.29
N GLU A 3 -29.33 12.94 -27.27
CA GLU A 3 -29.73 11.61 -27.74
C GLU A 3 -28.57 10.82 -28.36
N LYS A 4 -27.65 11.47 -29.07
CA LYS A 4 -26.49 10.81 -29.68
C LYS A 4 -25.59 10.18 -28.61
N GLN A 5 -25.19 10.97 -27.62
CA GLN A 5 -24.39 10.50 -26.49
C GLN A 5 -25.11 9.38 -25.72
N ARG A 6 -26.43 9.51 -25.53
CA ARG A 6 -27.25 8.49 -24.88
C ARG A 6 -27.24 7.17 -25.65
N SER A 7 -27.43 7.20 -26.98
CA SER A 7 -27.42 5.99 -27.83
C SER A 7 -26.06 5.29 -27.78
N MET A 8 -24.96 6.05 -27.86
CA MET A 8 -23.61 5.50 -27.79
C MET A 8 -23.36 4.75 -26.48
N LEU A 9 -23.80 5.30 -25.34
CA LEU A 9 -23.66 4.63 -24.05
C LEU A 9 -24.50 3.35 -23.98
N LEU A 10 -25.75 3.37 -24.45
CA LEU A 10 -26.64 2.20 -24.44
C LEU A 10 -26.08 1.05 -25.29
N GLU A 11 -25.65 1.35 -26.52
CA GLU A 11 -25.11 0.37 -27.46
C GLU A 11 -23.78 -0.21 -26.97
N SER A 12 -22.88 0.66 -26.47
CA SER A 12 -21.58 0.21 -26.01
C SER A 12 -21.68 -0.63 -24.74
N SER A 13 -22.49 -0.23 -23.76
CA SER A 13 -22.63 -0.96 -22.49
C SER A 13 -23.33 -2.32 -22.65
N ALA A 14 -24.20 -2.48 -23.64
CA ALA A 14 -24.85 -3.75 -23.93
C ALA A 14 -23.85 -4.87 -24.28
N ARG A 15 -22.65 -4.51 -24.77
CA ARG A 15 -21.56 -5.46 -25.06
C ARG A 15 -20.77 -5.90 -23.81
N PHE A 16 -20.99 -5.25 -22.68
CA PHE A 16 -20.27 -5.48 -21.43
C PHE A 16 -21.24 -5.74 -20.27
N PRO A 17 -22.00 -6.85 -20.29
CA PRO A 17 -22.95 -7.19 -19.23
C PRO A 17 -22.24 -7.44 -17.89
N ILE A 18 -22.94 -7.16 -16.79
CA ILE A 18 -22.40 -7.46 -15.45
C ILE A 18 -22.43 -8.96 -15.14
N PRO A 19 -21.44 -9.47 -14.39
CA PRO A 19 -21.52 -10.80 -13.81
C PRO A 19 -22.71 -10.90 -12.83
N GLN A 20 -23.50 -11.97 -12.92
CA GLN A 20 -24.65 -12.18 -12.04
C GLN A 20 -24.23 -12.42 -10.59
N GLY A 21 -24.89 -11.73 -9.64
CA GLY A 21 -24.70 -11.95 -8.21
C GLY A 21 -23.37 -11.44 -7.64
N VAL A 22 -22.60 -10.68 -8.43
CA VAL A 22 -21.34 -10.06 -8.01
C VAL A 22 -21.57 -8.58 -7.78
N LYS A 23 -21.05 -8.07 -6.65
CA LYS A 23 -20.91 -6.64 -6.40
C LYS A 23 -19.43 -6.35 -6.13
N LEU A 24 -18.91 -5.32 -6.78
CA LEU A 24 -17.54 -4.86 -6.61
C LEU A 24 -17.54 -3.49 -5.95
N SER A 25 -16.51 -3.19 -5.16
CA SER A 25 -16.34 -1.86 -4.56
C SER A 25 -14.97 -1.29 -4.92
N TYR A 26 -14.93 0.02 -5.04
CA TYR A 26 -13.75 0.82 -5.25
C TYR A 26 -13.04 0.93 -3.90
N GLY A 27 -12.00 0.12 -3.72
CA GLY A 27 -11.17 0.17 -2.51
C GLY A 27 -10.11 1.27 -2.59
N THR A 28 -9.19 1.28 -1.63
CA THR A 28 -8.03 2.18 -1.59
C THR A 28 -7.17 2.14 -2.85
N ALA A 29 -7.22 1.06 -3.62
CA ALA A 29 -6.45 0.88 -4.84
C ALA A 29 -7.33 0.51 -6.05
N GLY A 30 -8.55 1.08 -6.09
CA GLY A 30 -9.52 0.87 -7.17
C GLY A 30 -10.27 -0.45 -7.08
N PHE A 31 -10.77 -0.92 -8.21
CA PHE A 31 -11.43 -2.23 -8.30
C PHE A 31 -10.40 -3.33 -8.50
N ARG A 32 -10.49 -4.41 -7.71
CA ARG A 32 -9.65 -5.60 -7.86
C ARG A 32 -10.48 -6.86 -7.65
N ALA A 33 -10.32 -7.81 -8.56
CA ALA A 33 -11.00 -9.11 -8.51
C ALA A 33 -10.30 -10.12 -9.42
N ASP A 34 -10.84 -11.33 -9.50
CA ASP A 34 -10.48 -12.28 -10.56
C ASP A 34 -10.71 -11.63 -11.93
N ALA A 35 -9.74 -11.75 -12.84
CA ALA A 35 -9.79 -11.04 -14.11
C ALA A 35 -10.99 -11.42 -14.98
N SER A 36 -11.53 -12.64 -14.83
CA SER A 36 -12.66 -13.14 -15.61
C SER A 36 -13.97 -12.35 -15.39
N ILE A 37 -14.07 -11.60 -14.30
CA ILE A 37 -15.29 -10.85 -13.94
C ILE A 37 -15.12 -9.32 -14.04
N LEU A 38 -13.99 -8.83 -14.55
CA LEU A 38 -13.66 -7.40 -14.53
C LEU A 38 -14.01 -6.62 -15.79
N GLN A 39 -14.27 -7.27 -16.93
CA GLN A 39 -14.43 -6.56 -18.22
C GLN A 39 -15.50 -5.44 -18.17
N SER A 40 -16.69 -5.72 -17.61
CA SER A 40 -17.74 -4.70 -17.50
C SER A 40 -17.39 -3.58 -16.53
N THR A 41 -16.68 -3.89 -15.45
CA THR A 41 -16.21 -2.89 -14.48
C THR A 41 -15.16 -1.99 -15.12
N VAL A 42 -14.18 -2.55 -15.83
CA VAL A 42 -13.13 -1.77 -16.49
C VAL A 42 -13.70 -0.89 -17.62
N PHE A 43 -14.68 -1.39 -18.37
CA PHE A 43 -15.46 -0.57 -19.32
C PHE A 43 -16.11 0.64 -18.62
N ARG A 44 -16.80 0.41 -17.49
CA ARG A 44 -17.45 1.48 -16.71
C ARG A 44 -16.44 2.45 -16.10
N VAL A 45 -15.28 1.97 -15.67
CA VAL A 45 -14.19 2.84 -15.18
C VAL A 45 -13.59 3.68 -16.31
N GLY A 46 -13.60 3.18 -17.55
CA GLY A 46 -13.28 4.01 -18.73
C GLY A 46 -14.23 5.20 -18.89
N ILE A 47 -15.53 4.99 -18.70
CA ILE A 47 -16.52 6.09 -18.67
C ILE A 47 -16.24 7.04 -17.51
N LEU A 48 -16.00 6.52 -16.31
CA LEU A 48 -15.67 7.32 -15.12
C LEU A 48 -14.45 8.23 -15.36
N ALA A 49 -13.38 7.68 -15.95
CA ALA A 49 -12.17 8.43 -16.27
C ALA A 49 -12.43 9.54 -17.30
N ALA A 50 -13.25 9.28 -18.32
CA ALA A 50 -13.66 10.29 -19.29
C ALA A 50 -14.46 11.42 -18.65
N LEU A 51 -15.44 11.10 -17.80
CA LEU A 51 -16.21 12.10 -17.06
C LEU A 51 -15.32 12.90 -16.10
N ARG A 52 -14.35 12.25 -15.45
CA ARG A 52 -13.40 12.91 -14.56
C ARG A 52 -12.52 13.90 -15.33
N SER A 53 -12.02 13.50 -16.48
CA SER A 53 -11.20 14.32 -17.36
C SER A 53 -11.98 15.53 -17.91
N LEU A 54 -13.25 15.35 -18.28
CA LEU A 54 -14.15 16.45 -18.66
C LEU A 54 -14.45 17.38 -17.48
N LYS A 55 -14.59 16.86 -16.26
CA LYS A 55 -14.81 17.71 -15.07
C LYS A 55 -13.59 18.59 -14.76
N THR A 56 -12.39 18.01 -14.83
CA THR A 56 -11.14 18.68 -14.44
C THR A 56 -10.47 19.41 -15.59
N GLN A 57 -10.91 19.20 -16.83
CA GLN A 57 -10.27 19.70 -18.06
C GLN A 57 -8.77 19.35 -18.08
N SER A 58 -8.44 18.15 -17.63
CA SER A 58 -7.07 17.68 -17.41
C SER A 58 -6.90 16.24 -17.86
N VAL A 59 -5.67 15.84 -18.15
CA VAL A 59 -5.31 14.45 -18.47
C VAL A 59 -5.56 13.56 -17.25
N ILE A 60 -6.21 12.42 -17.46
CA ILE A 60 -6.46 11.40 -16.43
C ILE A 60 -5.76 10.10 -16.80
N GLY A 61 -5.23 9.38 -15.81
CA GLY A 61 -4.65 8.04 -16.01
C GLY A 61 -5.59 6.92 -15.57
N LEU A 62 -5.49 5.78 -16.24
CA LEU A 62 -6.15 4.54 -15.84
C LEU A 62 -5.12 3.40 -15.92
N MET A 63 -4.77 2.85 -14.76
CA MET A 63 -3.78 1.79 -14.61
C MET A 63 -4.48 0.45 -14.41
N ILE A 64 -4.22 -0.51 -15.30
CA ILE A 64 -4.75 -1.88 -15.24
C ILE A 64 -3.71 -2.77 -14.56
N THR A 65 -3.95 -3.10 -13.30
CA THR A 65 -3.08 -3.94 -12.49
C THR A 65 -3.79 -4.38 -11.21
N ALA A 66 -3.33 -5.49 -10.64
CA ALA A 66 -3.61 -5.86 -9.26
C ALA A 66 -2.36 -5.93 -8.36
N SER A 67 -1.25 -5.27 -8.71
CA SER A 67 -0.06 -5.14 -7.84
C SER A 67 0.40 -6.51 -7.32
N HIS A 68 0.52 -6.68 -6.01
CA HIS A 68 0.94 -7.91 -5.31
C HIS A 68 -0.02 -9.11 -5.40
N ASN A 69 -1.22 -8.98 -5.99
CA ASN A 69 -2.17 -10.09 -6.11
C ASN A 69 -1.65 -11.22 -7.01
N LYS A 70 -2.28 -12.39 -6.92
CA LYS A 70 -1.97 -13.55 -7.79
C LYS A 70 -2.21 -13.24 -9.26
N VAL A 71 -1.49 -13.88 -10.18
CA VAL A 71 -1.58 -13.65 -11.64
C VAL A 71 -2.99 -13.74 -12.23
N SER A 72 -3.89 -14.54 -11.64
CA SER A 72 -5.30 -14.68 -12.06
C SER A 72 -6.15 -13.44 -11.79
N ASP A 73 -5.79 -12.65 -10.79
CA ASP A 73 -6.48 -11.41 -10.46
C ASP A 73 -6.07 -10.30 -11.44
N ASN A 74 -6.87 -9.25 -11.54
CA ASN A 74 -6.46 -7.98 -12.11
C ASN A 74 -7.25 -6.85 -11.43
N GLY A 75 -7.08 -5.63 -11.91
CA GLY A 75 -7.76 -4.49 -11.34
C GLY A 75 -7.63 -3.26 -12.21
N VAL A 76 -8.27 -2.19 -11.77
CA VAL A 76 -8.19 -0.89 -12.40
C VAL A 76 -8.24 0.21 -11.34
N LYS A 77 -7.29 1.15 -11.43
CA LYS A 77 -7.21 2.36 -10.59
C LYS A 77 -7.08 3.60 -11.47
N ILE A 78 -7.59 4.73 -10.99
CA ILE A 78 -7.53 6.02 -11.67
C ILE A 78 -6.41 6.87 -11.04
N ALA A 79 -5.61 7.50 -11.89
CA ALA A 79 -4.68 8.56 -11.52
C ALA A 79 -5.31 9.92 -11.86
N ASP A 80 -5.57 10.73 -10.84
CA ASP A 80 -6.11 12.08 -10.98
C ASP A 80 -5.05 13.06 -11.54
N PRO A 81 -5.40 14.33 -11.85
CA PRO A 81 -4.50 15.22 -12.59
C PRO A 81 -3.14 15.46 -11.95
N SER A 82 -3.06 15.44 -10.62
CA SER A 82 -1.81 15.56 -9.86
C SER A 82 -0.90 14.32 -9.95
N GLY A 83 -1.38 13.26 -10.60
CA GLY A 83 -0.84 11.90 -10.52
C GLY A 83 -1.22 11.18 -9.23
N GLY A 84 -1.99 11.79 -8.32
CA GLY A 84 -2.52 11.13 -7.12
C GLY A 84 -3.65 10.14 -7.44
N MET A 85 -4.19 9.51 -6.40
CA MET A 85 -5.37 8.63 -6.52
C MET A 85 -6.65 9.44 -6.82
N LEU A 86 -7.68 8.77 -7.35
CA LEU A 86 -9.02 9.35 -7.51
C LEU A 86 -9.51 9.99 -6.20
N THR A 87 -10.04 11.21 -6.29
CA THR A 87 -10.69 11.87 -5.15
C THR A 87 -11.80 11.00 -4.52
N GLN A 88 -11.86 11.00 -3.19
CA GLN A 88 -12.80 10.17 -2.43
C GLN A 88 -14.26 10.50 -2.74
N ASP A 89 -14.57 11.75 -3.09
CA ASP A 89 -15.92 12.20 -3.45
C ASP A 89 -16.50 11.47 -4.67
N TRP A 90 -15.64 10.88 -5.51
CA TRP A 90 -16.02 10.16 -6.72
C TRP A 90 -16.10 8.64 -6.51
N GLU A 91 -15.58 8.10 -5.40
CA GLU A 91 -15.61 6.65 -5.11
C GLU A 91 -17.05 6.09 -5.00
N PRO A 92 -18.01 6.76 -4.32
CA PRO A 92 -19.40 6.27 -4.28
C PRO A 92 -20.05 6.20 -5.66
N PHE A 93 -19.71 7.14 -6.56
CA PHE A 93 -20.18 7.11 -7.94
C PHE A 93 -19.50 6.01 -8.74
N ALA A 94 -18.20 5.78 -8.53
CA ALA A 94 -17.49 4.65 -9.13
C ALA A 94 -18.18 3.31 -8.78
N ASP A 95 -18.55 3.11 -7.51
CA ASP A 95 -19.30 1.95 -7.04
C ASP A 95 -20.67 1.83 -7.70
N ALA A 96 -21.45 2.91 -7.71
CA ALA A 96 -22.77 2.91 -8.34
C ALA A 96 -22.68 2.57 -9.83
N LEU A 97 -21.71 3.16 -10.53
CA LEU A 97 -21.46 2.96 -11.95
C LEU A 97 -21.07 1.50 -12.23
N ALA A 98 -20.08 0.97 -11.50
CA ALA A 98 -19.59 -0.41 -11.64
C ALA A 98 -20.68 -1.45 -11.39
N ASN A 99 -21.64 -1.17 -10.51
CA ASN A 99 -22.71 -2.10 -10.12
C ASN A 99 -24.07 -1.80 -10.77
N ALA A 100 -24.15 -0.89 -11.75
CA ALA A 100 -25.40 -0.60 -12.47
C ALA A 100 -25.97 -1.89 -13.12
N PRO A 101 -27.24 -2.25 -12.89
CA PRO A 101 -27.79 -3.56 -13.25
C PRO A 101 -27.92 -3.76 -14.77
N ASP A 102 -28.20 -2.69 -15.51
CA ASP A 102 -28.37 -2.72 -16.96
C ASP A 102 -27.96 -1.38 -17.60
N SER A 103 -27.95 -1.35 -18.93
CA SER A 103 -27.57 -0.18 -19.73
C SER A 103 -28.44 1.05 -19.46
N GLN A 104 -29.74 0.88 -19.19
CA GLN A 104 -30.66 2.00 -19.00
C GLN A 104 -30.43 2.67 -17.64
N HIS A 105 -30.24 1.87 -16.58
CA HIS A 105 -29.86 2.39 -15.26
C HIS A 105 -28.46 3.02 -15.28
N LEU A 106 -27.50 2.42 -16.00
CA LEU A 106 -26.16 3.00 -16.16
C LEU A 106 -26.23 4.40 -16.78
N VAL A 107 -26.98 4.55 -17.87
CA VAL A 107 -27.17 5.82 -18.57
C VAL A 107 -27.87 6.86 -17.70
N GLN A 108 -28.87 6.45 -16.93
CA GLN A 108 -29.56 7.33 -15.99
C GLN A 108 -28.61 7.84 -14.89
N LEU A 109 -27.82 6.95 -14.29
CA LEU A 109 -26.80 7.32 -13.29
C LEU A 109 -25.78 8.32 -13.86
N ILE A 110 -25.35 8.13 -15.10
CA ILE A 110 -24.44 9.05 -15.78
C ILE A 110 -25.10 10.42 -15.99
N ASP A 111 -26.34 10.48 -16.50
CA ASP A 111 -27.02 11.75 -16.76
C ASP A 111 -27.28 12.53 -15.47
N ASP A 112 -27.71 11.85 -14.40
CA ASP A 112 -27.92 12.45 -13.08
C ASP A 112 -26.61 12.99 -12.50
N PHE A 113 -25.52 12.22 -12.60
CA PHE A 113 -24.21 12.63 -12.10
C PHE A 113 -23.60 13.79 -12.90
N VAL A 114 -23.70 13.75 -14.23
CA VAL A 114 -23.25 14.83 -15.12
C VAL A 114 -23.95 16.15 -14.79
N LYS A 115 -25.27 16.11 -14.54
CA LYS A 115 -26.03 17.28 -14.09
C LYS A 115 -25.58 17.76 -12.72
N LYS A 116 -25.45 16.85 -11.75
CA LYS A 116 -25.02 17.16 -10.37
C LYS A 116 -23.64 17.83 -10.35
N GLU A 117 -22.69 17.28 -11.08
CA GLU A 117 -21.30 17.75 -11.12
C GLU A 117 -21.09 18.88 -12.13
N ASN A 118 -22.12 19.33 -12.84
CA ASN A 118 -22.05 20.34 -13.90
C ASN A 118 -20.98 20.01 -14.96
N ILE A 119 -20.97 18.77 -15.46
CA ILE A 119 -20.04 18.31 -16.49
C ILE A 119 -20.61 18.66 -17.87
N LEU A 120 -19.85 19.42 -18.66
CA LEU A 120 -20.23 19.73 -20.02
C LEU A 120 -19.82 18.57 -20.94
N LEU A 121 -20.80 17.96 -21.59
CA LEU A 121 -20.59 16.93 -22.62
C LEU A 121 -20.65 17.50 -24.04
N GLU A 122 -21.20 18.72 -24.20
CA GLU A 122 -21.42 19.37 -25.50
C GLU A 122 -20.44 20.54 -25.68
N GLY A 123 -19.84 20.64 -26.87
CA GLY A 123 -18.87 21.70 -27.18
C GLY A 123 -17.54 21.61 -26.41
N SER A 124 -17.36 20.56 -25.61
CA SER A 124 -16.16 20.37 -24.79
C SER A 124 -14.93 20.08 -25.64
N GLN A 125 -13.79 20.66 -25.21
CA GLN A 125 -12.49 20.39 -25.79
C GLN A 125 -12.17 18.88 -25.71
N LEU A 126 -11.41 18.38 -26.67
CA LEU A 126 -10.94 16.99 -26.64
C LEU A 126 -10.14 16.77 -25.35
N VAL A 127 -10.54 15.77 -24.57
CA VAL A 127 -9.84 15.37 -23.34
C VAL A 127 -9.14 14.03 -23.52
N GLU A 128 -8.01 13.88 -22.86
CA GLU A 128 -7.13 12.72 -23.02
C GLU A 128 -7.11 11.86 -21.76
N ILE A 129 -7.25 10.54 -21.96
CA ILE A 129 -7.14 9.53 -20.91
C ILE A 129 -5.98 8.60 -21.28
N LEU A 130 -4.98 8.51 -20.41
CA LEU A 130 -3.82 7.63 -20.59
C LEU A 130 -4.09 6.27 -19.97
N LEU A 131 -3.87 5.22 -20.74
CA LEU A 131 -4.04 3.84 -20.32
C LEU A 131 -2.69 3.16 -20.16
N GLY A 132 -2.41 2.60 -18.99
CA GLY A 132 -1.25 1.74 -18.74
C GLY A 132 -1.69 0.39 -18.21
N ARG A 133 -0.86 -0.64 -18.41
CA ARG A 133 -1.08 -1.97 -17.81
C ARG A 133 0.20 -2.63 -17.34
N ASP A 134 0.07 -3.55 -16.39
CA ASP A 134 1.16 -4.46 -16.02
C ASP A 134 1.28 -5.66 -17.01
N THR A 135 2.05 -6.67 -16.62
CA THR A 135 2.34 -7.88 -17.42
C THR A 135 1.29 -8.98 -17.29
N ARG A 136 0.16 -8.76 -16.60
CA ARG A 136 -0.86 -9.80 -16.44
C ARG A 136 -1.46 -10.21 -17.79
N PRO A 137 -1.67 -11.51 -18.05
CA PRO A 137 -2.21 -11.98 -19.33
C PRO A 137 -3.59 -11.39 -19.68
N SER A 138 -4.42 -11.10 -18.68
CA SER A 138 -5.74 -10.50 -18.86
C SER A 138 -5.70 -9.02 -19.25
N GLY A 139 -4.56 -8.35 -19.09
CA GLY A 139 -4.41 -6.91 -19.25
C GLY A 139 -4.85 -6.40 -20.63
N GLU A 140 -4.55 -7.11 -21.70
CA GLU A 140 -4.92 -6.72 -23.06
C GLU A 140 -6.44 -6.69 -23.26
N SER A 141 -7.15 -7.70 -22.76
CA SER A 141 -8.62 -7.77 -22.85
C SER A 141 -9.29 -6.66 -22.03
N LEU A 142 -8.74 -6.32 -20.87
CA LEU A 142 -9.26 -5.26 -20.01
C LEU A 142 -8.94 -3.87 -20.59
N LEU A 143 -7.79 -3.72 -21.25
CA LEU A 143 -7.41 -2.50 -21.96
C LEU A 143 -8.41 -2.18 -23.09
N VAL A 144 -8.82 -3.21 -23.86
CA VAL A 144 -9.87 -3.06 -24.87
C VAL A 144 -11.18 -2.59 -24.24
N ALA A 145 -11.59 -3.18 -23.11
CA ALA A 145 -12.80 -2.76 -22.40
C ALA A 145 -12.71 -1.29 -21.95
N ALA A 146 -11.58 -0.87 -21.37
CA ALA A 146 -11.35 0.52 -20.96
C ALA A 146 -11.45 1.50 -22.13
N LYS A 147 -10.80 1.18 -23.27
CA LYS A 147 -10.85 1.99 -24.51
C LYS A 147 -12.28 2.16 -25.01
N GLN A 148 -13.09 1.08 -24.99
CA GLN A 148 -14.50 1.15 -25.39
C GLN A 148 -15.33 2.01 -24.43
N GLY A 149 -15.03 1.94 -23.12
CA GLY A 149 -15.65 2.80 -22.11
C GLY A 149 -15.36 4.28 -22.35
N ILE A 150 -14.09 4.62 -22.53
CA ILE A 150 -13.67 6.00 -22.82
C ILE A 150 -14.31 6.51 -24.12
N SER A 151 -14.25 5.72 -25.19
CA SER A 151 -14.78 6.09 -26.51
C SER A 151 -16.30 6.21 -26.55
N SER A 152 -16.99 5.69 -25.53
CA SER A 152 -18.44 5.86 -25.40
C SER A 152 -18.84 7.26 -24.94
N VAL A 153 -17.88 8.08 -24.46
CA VAL A 153 -18.09 9.48 -24.07
C VAL A 153 -17.53 10.40 -25.18
N VAL A 154 -18.40 11.21 -25.77
CA VAL A 154 -18.05 12.17 -26.83
C VAL A 154 -17.02 13.17 -26.30
N GLY A 155 -15.95 13.39 -27.08
CA GLY A 155 -14.86 14.28 -26.72
C GLY A 155 -13.73 13.64 -25.90
N ALA A 156 -13.89 12.38 -25.46
CA ALA A 156 -12.84 11.66 -24.76
C ALA A 156 -12.01 10.78 -25.69
N VAL A 157 -10.69 10.85 -25.56
CA VAL A 157 -9.73 10.08 -26.36
C VAL A 157 -8.89 9.18 -25.45
N ALA A 158 -8.84 7.90 -25.78
CA ALA A 158 -7.99 6.93 -25.11
C ALA A 158 -6.61 6.87 -25.77
N ASN A 159 -5.56 7.09 -25.00
CA ASN A 159 -4.17 6.93 -25.44
C ASN A 159 -3.53 5.75 -24.71
N ASP A 160 -3.01 4.80 -25.48
CA ASP A 160 -2.41 3.58 -24.95
C ASP A 160 -0.92 3.77 -24.72
N MET A 161 -0.52 3.76 -23.46
CA MET A 161 0.88 3.90 -23.03
C MET A 161 1.57 2.54 -22.91
N GLY A 162 0.88 1.44 -23.19
CA GLY A 162 1.42 0.09 -23.19
C GLY A 162 1.71 -0.47 -21.80
N VAL A 163 2.79 -1.24 -21.72
CA VAL A 163 3.25 -1.88 -20.48
C VAL A 163 4.08 -0.90 -19.67
N LEU A 164 3.59 -0.51 -18.50
CA LEU A 164 4.23 0.44 -17.59
C LEU A 164 4.15 -0.07 -16.15
N THR A 165 5.06 0.40 -15.30
CA THR A 165 4.85 0.33 -13.85
C THR A 165 3.70 1.26 -13.45
N THR A 166 3.05 1.00 -12.31
CA THR A 166 2.06 1.95 -11.76
C THR A 166 2.66 3.36 -11.62
N PRO A 167 3.86 3.53 -11.03
CA PRO A 167 4.46 4.85 -10.86
C PRO A 167 4.78 5.59 -12.16
N GLN A 168 5.16 4.87 -13.23
CA GLN A 168 5.40 5.46 -14.54
C GLN A 168 4.13 6.14 -15.07
N LEU A 169 2.97 5.47 -15.02
CA LEU A 169 1.72 6.09 -15.49
C LEU A 169 1.36 7.32 -14.67
N HIS A 170 1.44 7.22 -13.34
CA HIS A 170 1.15 8.33 -12.43
C HIS A 170 2.08 9.53 -12.65
N TRP A 171 3.37 9.28 -12.88
CA TRP A 171 4.34 10.32 -13.23
C TRP A 171 4.00 10.98 -14.57
N ILE A 172 3.68 10.20 -15.60
CA ILE A 172 3.33 10.72 -16.93
C ILE A 172 2.09 11.64 -16.84
N VAL A 173 1.05 11.22 -16.11
CA VAL A 173 -0.16 12.02 -15.91
C VAL A 173 0.17 13.36 -15.25
N ARG A 174 0.92 13.33 -14.14
CA ARG A 174 1.35 14.55 -13.44
C ARG A 174 2.18 15.46 -14.35
N ALA A 175 3.14 14.89 -15.08
CA ALA A 175 4.03 15.63 -15.96
C ALA A 175 3.27 16.32 -17.11
N ARG A 176 2.34 15.62 -17.77
CA ARG A 176 1.51 16.21 -18.84
C ARG A 176 0.65 17.37 -18.33
N ASN A 177 0.02 17.21 -17.16
CA ASN A 177 -0.79 18.27 -16.58
C ASN A 177 0.03 19.47 -16.09
N LYS A 178 1.34 19.29 -15.81
CA LYS A 178 2.29 20.37 -15.57
C LYS A 178 2.90 20.98 -16.85
N GLY A 179 2.49 20.52 -18.04
CA GLY A 179 3.03 20.98 -19.32
C GLY A 179 4.46 20.50 -19.62
N MET A 180 4.89 19.42 -18.95
CA MET A 180 6.22 18.82 -19.14
C MET A 180 6.21 17.76 -20.25
N LYS A 181 7.39 17.46 -20.79
CA LYS A 181 7.59 16.24 -21.58
C LYS A 181 7.36 15.02 -20.69
N ALA A 182 6.62 14.05 -21.20
CA ALA A 182 6.06 12.97 -20.41
C ALA A 182 5.98 11.66 -21.22
N ALA A 183 7.06 11.32 -21.92
CA ALA A 183 7.25 9.98 -22.46
C ALA A 183 7.90 9.06 -21.43
N GLU A 184 7.89 7.75 -21.68
CA GLU A 184 8.55 6.77 -20.80
C GLU A 184 10.06 7.03 -20.66
N LEU A 185 10.73 7.46 -21.73
CA LEU A 185 12.15 7.78 -21.68
C LEU A 185 12.44 8.99 -20.78
N ASP A 186 11.56 10.01 -20.79
CA ASP A 186 11.71 11.19 -19.94
C ASP A 186 11.65 10.83 -18.44
N TYR A 187 10.86 9.81 -18.07
CA TYR A 187 10.83 9.26 -16.71
C TYR A 187 12.20 8.66 -16.33
N PHE A 188 12.78 7.81 -17.19
CA PHE A 188 14.09 7.23 -16.94
C PHE A 188 15.22 8.26 -16.94
N ASP A 189 15.14 9.27 -17.82
CA ASP A 189 16.09 10.38 -17.85
C ASP A 189 16.02 11.21 -16.56
N GLN A 190 14.81 11.52 -16.06
CA GLN A 190 14.64 12.21 -14.79
C GLN A 190 15.24 11.42 -13.62
N LEU A 191 14.96 10.12 -13.52
CA LEU A 191 15.52 9.26 -12.47
C LEU A 191 17.05 9.17 -12.56
N SER A 192 17.60 8.83 -13.73
CA SER A 192 19.03 8.62 -13.92
C SER A 192 19.84 9.91 -13.75
N SER A 193 19.34 11.05 -14.24
CA SER A 193 20.00 12.35 -14.08
C SER A 193 19.98 12.85 -12.65
N SER A 194 18.86 12.68 -11.94
CA SER A 194 18.75 13.07 -10.53
C SER A 194 19.61 12.18 -9.64
N PHE A 195 19.63 10.87 -9.89
CA PHE A 195 20.54 9.95 -9.21
C PHE A 195 22.00 10.33 -9.45
N ARG A 196 22.40 10.60 -10.70
CA ARG A 196 23.76 11.05 -11.03
C ARG A 196 24.13 12.33 -10.27
N CYS A 197 23.23 13.30 -10.22
CA CYS A 197 23.43 14.53 -9.44
C CYS A 197 23.69 14.24 -7.96
N LEU A 198 22.95 13.32 -7.34
CA LEU A 198 23.19 12.92 -5.95
C LEU A 198 24.55 12.23 -5.77
N MET A 199 24.94 11.38 -6.72
CA MET A 199 26.22 10.68 -6.71
C MET A 199 27.41 11.65 -6.85
N ASP A 200 27.28 12.67 -7.71
CA ASP A 200 28.30 13.71 -7.91
C ASP A 200 28.47 14.61 -6.67
N LEU A 201 27.46 14.67 -5.80
CA LEU A 201 27.45 15.48 -4.57
C LEU A 201 27.95 14.72 -3.33
N ILE A 202 28.34 13.44 -3.46
CA ILE A 202 28.86 12.66 -2.34
C ILE A 202 30.13 13.33 -1.77
N PRO A 203 30.23 13.55 -0.44
CA PRO A 203 31.41 14.18 0.17
C PRO A 203 32.69 13.37 -0.06
N GLN A 204 33.79 14.06 -0.39
CA GLN A 204 35.10 13.43 -0.57
C GLN A 204 35.55 12.74 0.73
N GLY A 205 35.95 11.47 0.65
CA GLY A 205 36.33 10.64 1.80
C GLY A 205 35.24 9.65 2.26
N SER A 206 34.03 9.72 1.69
CA SER A 206 32.94 8.76 1.94
C SER A 206 33.07 7.46 1.13
N ALA A 207 34.24 7.20 0.53
CA ALA A 207 34.47 6.09 -0.38
C ALA A 207 34.31 4.75 0.35
N ILE A 208 33.14 4.15 0.20
CA ILE A 208 32.92 2.75 0.50
C ILE A 208 33.70 1.95 -0.55
N ASN A 209 34.50 0.96 -0.12
CA ASN A 209 35.23 0.07 -1.01
C ASN A 209 34.33 -0.49 -2.14
N GLU A 210 34.88 -0.54 -3.36
CA GLU A 210 34.26 -1.05 -4.61
C GLU A 210 33.58 -2.44 -4.47
N MET A 211 33.93 -3.21 -3.44
CA MET A 211 33.34 -4.53 -3.15
C MET A 211 31.86 -4.49 -2.66
N ASN A 212 31.31 -3.34 -2.26
CA ASN A 212 29.95 -3.25 -1.70
C ASN A 212 28.88 -2.71 -2.69
N ASP A 213 29.24 -2.53 -3.96
CA ASP A 213 28.38 -1.92 -4.97
C ASP A 213 27.32 -2.85 -5.56
N LYS A 214 27.43 -4.16 -5.31
CA LYS A 214 26.47 -5.15 -5.80
C LYS A 214 25.16 -5.09 -5.03
N LEU A 215 24.07 -4.86 -5.75
CA LEU A 215 22.70 -4.97 -5.30
C LEU A 215 22.01 -6.08 -6.08
N ILE A 216 21.36 -7.02 -5.39
CA ILE A 216 20.52 -8.02 -6.04
C ILE A 216 19.06 -7.61 -5.88
N VAL A 217 18.32 -7.51 -6.99
CA VAL A 217 16.93 -7.07 -7.00
C VAL A 217 16.03 -8.18 -7.48
N ASP A 218 15.07 -8.57 -6.65
CA ASP A 218 13.94 -9.42 -7.02
C ASP A 218 12.88 -8.59 -7.73
N GLY A 219 12.72 -8.81 -9.04
CA GLY A 219 11.73 -8.13 -9.88
C GLY A 219 10.31 -8.69 -9.79
N ALA A 220 10.03 -9.63 -8.88
CA ALA A 220 8.72 -10.26 -8.66
C ALA A 220 8.09 -10.97 -9.88
N ASN A 221 8.88 -11.19 -10.93
CA ASN A 221 8.42 -11.54 -12.28
C ASN A 221 7.39 -10.54 -12.85
N GLY A 222 7.47 -9.28 -12.42
CA GLY A 222 6.58 -8.19 -12.82
C GLY A 222 7.24 -7.16 -13.72
N VAL A 223 6.44 -6.16 -14.10
CA VAL A 223 6.86 -5.07 -15.00
C VAL A 223 8.05 -4.29 -14.44
N GLY A 224 8.17 -4.18 -13.11
CA GLY A 224 9.29 -3.53 -12.44
C GLY A 224 10.66 -4.08 -12.83
N GLY A 225 10.78 -5.42 -12.92
CA GLY A 225 12.02 -6.08 -13.34
C GLY A 225 12.40 -5.73 -14.78
N GLU A 226 11.42 -5.72 -15.69
CA GLU A 226 11.64 -5.34 -17.10
C GLU A 226 12.07 -3.87 -17.24
N LYS A 227 11.47 -2.96 -16.47
CA LYS A 227 11.82 -1.54 -16.52
C LYS A 227 13.15 -1.23 -15.83
N LEU A 228 13.49 -1.96 -14.77
CA LEU A 228 14.79 -1.81 -14.12
C LEU A 228 15.94 -2.29 -15.04
N GLU A 229 15.71 -3.28 -15.90
CA GLU A 229 16.67 -3.69 -16.95
C GLU A 229 16.98 -2.57 -17.97
N ILE A 230 16.03 -1.66 -18.21
CA ILE A 230 16.22 -0.48 -19.05
C ILE A 230 16.97 0.58 -18.24
N LEU A 231 16.45 0.93 -17.06
CA LEU A 231 17.01 1.96 -16.20
C LEU A 231 18.46 1.67 -15.83
N LYS A 232 18.82 0.42 -15.50
CA LYS A 232 20.20 0.06 -15.10
C LYS A 232 21.25 0.40 -16.16
N LYS A 233 20.88 0.40 -17.44
CA LYS A 233 21.80 0.75 -18.55
C LYS A 233 22.12 2.24 -18.60
N MET A 234 21.33 3.06 -17.93
CA MET A 234 21.47 4.52 -17.85
C MET A 234 22.17 4.97 -16.57
N LEU A 235 22.42 4.05 -15.63
CA LEU A 235 23.06 4.31 -14.36
C LEU A 235 24.56 4.03 -14.43
N ASN A 236 25.34 4.83 -13.70
CA ASN A 236 26.76 4.61 -13.46
C ASN A 236 26.98 4.49 -11.95
N GLY A 237 27.92 3.64 -11.51
CA GLY A 237 28.31 3.53 -10.09
C GLY A 237 27.39 2.67 -9.21
N LEU A 238 26.52 1.84 -9.80
CA LEU A 238 25.71 0.86 -9.09
C LEU A 238 25.59 -0.43 -9.93
N ASP A 239 26.03 -1.56 -9.37
CA ASP A 239 25.93 -2.87 -10.02
C ASP A 239 24.64 -3.57 -9.59
N ILE A 240 23.69 -3.71 -10.51
CA ILE A 240 22.36 -4.29 -10.24
C ILE A 240 22.22 -5.65 -10.95
N ASP A 241 22.17 -6.70 -10.13
CA ASP A 241 21.80 -8.07 -10.55
C ASP A 241 20.29 -8.26 -10.38
N ILE A 242 19.55 -8.30 -11.50
CA ILE A 242 18.09 -8.42 -11.48
C ILE A 242 17.70 -9.90 -11.63
N ARG A 243 17.08 -10.44 -10.58
CA ARG A 243 16.48 -11.78 -10.57
C ARG A 243 14.96 -11.66 -10.72
N ASN A 244 14.32 -12.74 -11.13
CA ASN A 244 12.87 -12.78 -11.32
C ASN A 244 12.36 -11.60 -12.18
N SER A 245 13.01 -11.36 -13.32
CA SER A 245 12.77 -10.18 -14.17
C SER A 245 11.55 -10.28 -15.09
N GLY A 246 10.76 -11.36 -14.98
CA GLY A 246 9.59 -11.62 -15.83
C GLY A 246 9.85 -12.59 -16.99
N LYS A 247 11.10 -13.05 -17.18
CA LYS A 247 11.50 -13.91 -18.32
C LYS A 247 11.28 -15.43 -18.12
N GLY A 248 10.72 -15.87 -17.00
CA GLY A 248 10.55 -17.31 -16.76
C GLY A 248 9.86 -17.76 -15.48
N GLY A 249 9.45 -16.84 -14.59
CA GLY A 249 8.68 -17.14 -13.39
C GLY A 249 7.25 -16.61 -13.44
N VAL A 250 6.44 -17.02 -12.47
CA VAL A 250 5.05 -16.53 -12.31
C VAL A 250 5.05 -15.27 -11.45
N LEU A 251 4.27 -14.28 -11.86
CA LEU A 251 4.11 -13.01 -11.16
C LEU A 251 3.74 -13.21 -9.69
N ASN A 252 4.55 -12.65 -8.78
CA ASN A 252 4.39 -12.69 -7.31
C ASN A 252 4.35 -14.10 -6.68
N GLU A 253 4.75 -15.15 -7.39
CA GLU A 253 4.74 -16.52 -6.84
C GLU A 253 6.05 -16.81 -6.09
N GLU A 254 5.99 -16.79 -4.75
CA GLU A 254 7.14 -17.01 -3.85
C GLU A 254 8.28 -15.99 -4.03
N VAL A 255 7.93 -14.82 -4.57
CA VAL A 255 8.82 -13.70 -4.87
C VAL A 255 8.06 -12.39 -4.66
N GLY A 256 8.78 -11.29 -4.63
CA GLY A 256 8.23 -9.94 -4.55
C GLY A 256 8.08 -9.40 -3.13
N ALA A 257 7.95 -8.07 -3.04
CA ALA A 257 7.98 -7.34 -1.78
C ALA A 257 6.96 -7.84 -0.75
N ASP A 258 5.74 -8.16 -1.21
CA ASP A 258 4.66 -8.66 -0.33
C ASP A 258 4.98 -10.04 0.26
N TYR A 259 5.59 -10.94 -0.53
CA TYR A 259 6.01 -12.26 -0.07
C TYR A 259 7.14 -12.14 0.96
N VAL A 260 8.17 -11.36 0.63
CA VAL A 260 9.35 -11.13 1.48
C VAL A 260 8.93 -10.49 2.81
N GLN A 261 8.05 -9.49 2.78
CA GLN A 261 7.61 -8.75 3.96
C GLN A 261 6.71 -9.59 4.90
N LYS A 262 5.80 -10.40 4.35
CA LYS A 262 4.86 -11.21 5.14
C LYS A 262 5.47 -12.50 5.66
N GLU A 263 6.13 -13.24 4.79
CA GLU A 263 6.65 -14.57 5.13
C GLU A 263 8.00 -14.47 5.86
N LYS A 264 8.77 -13.40 5.62
CA LYS A 264 10.11 -13.18 6.22
C LYS A 264 11.05 -14.37 5.97
N VAL A 265 10.94 -14.94 4.77
CA VAL A 265 11.77 -16.04 4.27
C VAL A 265 12.48 -15.64 2.99
N VAL A 266 13.50 -16.40 2.61
CA VAL A 266 14.27 -16.16 1.38
C VAL A 266 13.34 -16.38 0.15
N PRO A 267 13.23 -15.41 -0.77
CA PRO A 267 12.42 -15.55 -1.98
C PRO A 267 13.07 -16.52 -2.99
N ARG A 268 12.25 -17.06 -3.90
CA ARG A 268 12.74 -17.97 -4.93
C ARG A 268 13.84 -17.32 -5.78
N GLY A 269 14.92 -18.07 -6.01
CA GLY A 269 16.09 -17.59 -6.74
C GLY A 269 17.15 -16.92 -5.86
N PHE A 270 16.97 -16.91 -4.54
CA PHE A 270 17.94 -16.44 -3.56
C PHE A 270 18.36 -17.58 -2.62
N GLY A 271 19.52 -17.48 -1.98
CA GLY A 271 20.01 -18.52 -1.07
C GLY A 271 21.34 -18.22 -0.39
N PRO A 272 22.04 -19.26 0.12
CA PRO A 272 23.27 -19.10 0.90
C PRO A 272 24.41 -18.35 0.17
N ALA A 273 24.42 -18.36 -1.17
CA ALA A 273 25.38 -17.62 -1.99
C ALA A 273 25.19 -16.09 -1.91
N ASP A 274 24.04 -15.63 -1.42
CA ASP A 274 23.68 -14.21 -1.32
C ASP A 274 23.84 -13.66 0.10
N VAL A 275 24.38 -14.47 1.02
CA VAL A 275 24.65 -14.05 2.41
C VAL A 275 25.61 -12.86 2.43
N GLY A 276 25.24 -11.82 3.17
CA GLY A 276 26.01 -10.58 3.27
C GLY A 276 25.85 -9.64 2.07
N ILE A 277 25.12 -10.04 1.03
CA ILE A 277 24.78 -9.17 -0.11
C ILE A 277 23.47 -8.43 0.19
N ARG A 278 23.45 -7.13 -0.11
CA ARG A 278 22.25 -6.30 -0.01
C ARG A 278 21.25 -6.73 -1.08
N CYS A 279 20.04 -7.06 -0.66
CA CYS A 279 18.97 -7.47 -1.55
C CYS A 279 17.78 -6.52 -1.44
N ALA A 280 17.07 -6.32 -2.54
CA ALA A 280 15.82 -5.59 -2.60
C ALA A 280 14.75 -6.43 -3.34
N SER A 281 13.49 -6.17 -3.06
CA SER A 281 12.36 -6.80 -3.75
C SER A 281 11.32 -5.76 -4.12
N LEU A 282 10.91 -5.78 -5.39
CA LEU A 282 9.81 -4.98 -5.93
C LEU A 282 8.51 -5.79 -5.79
N ASP A 283 7.35 -5.15 -5.87
CA ASP A 283 6.10 -5.87 -6.17
C ASP A 283 5.77 -5.87 -7.66
N GLY A 284 4.69 -6.58 -8.03
CA GLY A 284 4.36 -6.87 -9.43
C GLY A 284 4.21 -5.66 -10.35
N ASP A 285 3.73 -4.51 -9.83
CA ASP A 285 3.60 -3.24 -10.56
C ASP A 285 4.59 -2.15 -10.12
N ALA A 286 5.57 -2.52 -9.28
CA ALA A 286 6.67 -1.70 -8.78
C ALA A 286 6.25 -0.42 -8.04
N ASP A 287 5.17 -0.49 -7.26
CA ASP A 287 4.75 0.59 -6.35
C ASP A 287 5.19 0.35 -4.89
N ARG A 288 5.78 -0.82 -4.60
CA ARG A 288 6.38 -1.18 -3.29
C ARG A 288 7.82 -1.62 -3.41
N LEU A 289 8.59 -1.27 -2.39
CA LEU A 289 9.98 -1.65 -2.23
C LEU A 289 10.23 -2.15 -0.82
N VAL A 290 10.94 -3.26 -0.68
CA VAL A 290 11.53 -3.67 0.60
C VAL A 290 12.97 -4.11 0.37
N TYR A 291 13.81 -3.94 1.38
CA TYR A 291 15.16 -4.47 1.40
C TYR A 291 15.24 -5.66 2.36
N PHE A 292 16.24 -6.52 2.14
CA PHE A 292 16.52 -7.63 3.05
C PHE A 292 17.97 -8.09 2.93
N SER A 293 18.42 -8.89 3.91
CA SER A 293 19.64 -9.69 3.80
C SER A 293 19.35 -11.16 4.09
N VAL A 294 20.04 -12.05 3.36
CA VAL A 294 19.97 -13.49 3.62
C VAL A 294 20.85 -13.83 4.80
N LEU A 295 20.28 -14.50 5.80
CA LEU A 295 21.01 -14.93 6.98
C LEU A 295 21.82 -16.20 6.69
N SER A 296 23.05 -16.28 7.21
CA SER A 296 23.94 -17.45 7.08
C SER A 296 23.41 -18.72 7.76
N ASN A 297 22.43 -18.56 8.64
CA ASN A 297 21.86 -19.64 9.43
C ASN A 297 20.93 -20.47 8.52
N ASN A 298 21.07 -21.81 8.52
CA ASN A 298 20.33 -22.77 7.66
C ASN A 298 18.77 -22.80 7.82
N ASN A 299 18.15 -21.72 8.28
CA ASN A 299 16.73 -21.64 8.61
C ASN A 299 15.87 -20.96 7.52
N ASN A 300 16.42 -20.69 6.33
CA ASN A 300 15.70 -20.02 5.23
C ASN A 300 15.09 -18.65 5.63
N LYS A 301 15.72 -17.94 6.57
CA LYS A 301 15.25 -16.66 7.11
C LYS A 301 16.02 -15.49 6.53
N ILE A 302 15.37 -14.32 6.55
CA ILE A 302 15.97 -13.04 6.18
C ILE A 302 15.94 -12.07 7.35
N ASP A 303 16.82 -11.07 7.31
CA ASP A 303 16.62 -9.82 8.04
C ASP A 303 15.90 -8.82 7.13
N LEU A 304 14.72 -8.34 7.54
CA LEU A 304 13.84 -7.50 6.74
C LEU A 304 14.09 -6.02 7.06
N VAL A 305 14.24 -5.22 6.01
CA VAL A 305 14.34 -3.76 6.07
C VAL A 305 13.17 -3.18 5.27
N ASP A 306 12.08 -2.89 5.96
CA ASP A 306 10.77 -2.58 5.36
C ASP A 306 10.54 -1.08 5.11
N GLY A 307 9.29 -0.70 4.82
CA GLY A 307 8.92 0.69 4.56
C GLY A 307 9.20 1.67 5.70
N ASP A 308 9.09 1.24 6.96
CA ASP A 308 9.39 2.12 8.11
C ASP A 308 10.90 2.42 8.19
N LYS A 309 11.73 1.45 7.82
CA LYS A 309 13.18 1.62 7.75
C LYS A 309 13.60 2.57 6.65
N MET A 310 12.96 2.51 5.48
CA MET A 310 13.18 3.47 4.39
C MET A 310 12.76 4.87 4.81
N LEU A 311 11.57 5.01 5.40
CA LEU A 311 11.08 6.28 5.94
C LEU A 311 12.06 6.87 6.96
N SER A 312 12.59 6.05 7.87
CA SER A 312 13.53 6.48 8.90
C SER A 312 14.88 6.92 8.33
N LEU A 313 15.37 6.24 7.28
CA LEU A 313 16.58 6.61 6.56
C LEU A 313 16.41 7.97 5.87
N PHE A 314 15.31 8.13 5.12
CA PHE A 314 15.04 9.36 4.37
C PHE A 314 14.78 10.55 5.28
N ALA A 315 14.03 10.35 6.37
CA ALA A 315 13.78 11.40 7.35
C ALA A 315 15.07 11.88 8.02
N LEU A 316 15.96 10.96 8.40
CA LEU A 316 17.27 11.30 8.94
C LEU A 316 18.12 12.06 7.91
N PHE A 317 18.20 11.56 6.68
CA PHE A 317 18.99 12.18 5.62
C PHE A 317 18.51 13.61 5.30
N ILE A 318 17.21 13.79 5.06
CA ILE A 318 16.62 15.10 4.77
C ILE A 318 16.81 16.06 5.94
N LYS A 319 16.60 15.60 7.17
CA LYS A 319 16.85 16.41 8.36
C LYS A 319 18.30 16.90 8.42
N GLN A 320 19.27 16.02 8.12
CA GLN A 320 20.68 16.41 8.08
C GLN A 320 20.97 17.46 6.99
N GLN A 321 20.42 17.27 5.79
CA GLN A 321 20.59 18.25 4.70
C GLN A 321 19.96 19.61 5.06
N LEU A 322 18.78 19.62 5.68
CA LEU A 322 18.14 20.85 6.17
C LEU A 322 18.96 21.53 7.26
N SER A 323 19.55 20.77 8.19
CA SER A 323 20.45 21.33 9.20
C SER A 323 21.65 22.02 8.55
N ILE A 324 22.33 21.36 7.61
CA ILE A 324 23.48 21.94 6.88
C ILE A 324 23.06 23.20 6.10
N LEU A 325 21.90 23.17 5.46
CA LEU A 325 21.38 24.31 4.69
C LEU A 325 21.08 25.53 5.58
N ASN A 326 20.69 25.30 6.83
CA ASN A 326 20.31 26.32 7.81
C ASN A 326 21.44 26.70 8.78
N GLU A 327 22.65 26.16 8.61
CA GLU A 327 23.84 26.61 9.35
C GLU A 327 24.24 28.03 8.87
N ASP A 328 23.58 29.05 9.41
CA ASP A 328 24.04 30.44 9.30
C ASP A 328 25.00 30.76 10.44
N LYS A 329 26.21 31.22 10.08
CA LYS A 329 27.21 31.76 11.02
C LYS A 329 27.00 33.26 11.34
N ASP A 330 26.04 33.90 10.66
CA ASP A 330 25.77 35.33 10.76
C ASP A 330 24.38 35.60 11.36
N GLU A 331 24.34 35.98 12.65
CA GLU A 331 23.13 36.37 13.40
C GLU A 331 22.33 37.54 12.78
N LYS A 332 22.85 38.19 11.72
CA LYS A 332 22.26 39.39 11.12
C LYS A 332 21.28 39.13 9.98
N LEU A 333 21.18 37.90 9.46
CA LEU A 333 20.29 37.56 8.36
C LEU A 333 19.17 36.59 8.80
N ASN A 334 18.37 37.00 9.78
CA ASN A 334 17.16 36.29 10.24
C ASN A 334 16.03 36.29 9.17
N LYS A 335 16.29 35.66 8.02
CA LYS A 335 15.28 35.20 7.05
C LYS A 335 15.48 33.71 6.73
N CYS A 336 15.82 32.91 7.75
CA CYS A 336 15.93 31.46 7.59
C CYS A 336 14.51 30.88 7.40
N TYR A 337 14.26 30.23 6.26
CA TYR A 337 13.01 29.51 6.04
C TYR A 337 13.07 28.22 6.84
N HIS A 338 12.26 28.14 7.89
CA HIS A 338 12.16 26.93 8.69
C HIS A 338 11.17 25.96 8.03
N ALA A 339 11.70 25.09 7.17
CA ALA A 339 10.90 24.06 6.51
C ALA A 339 10.25 23.13 7.53
N HIS A 340 8.93 22.98 7.44
CA HIS A 340 8.19 22.05 8.28
C HIS A 340 8.30 20.63 7.71
N LEU A 341 9.10 19.79 8.37
CA LEU A 341 9.29 18.38 8.01
C LEU A 341 8.33 17.49 8.82
N GLY A 342 7.43 16.80 8.12
CA GLY A 342 6.46 15.88 8.71
C GLY A 342 6.70 14.43 8.31
N VAL A 343 6.45 13.52 9.24
CA VAL A 343 6.51 12.07 9.00
C VAL A 343 5.14 11.45 9.25
N VAL A 344 4.63 10.72 8.27
CA VAL A 344 3.29 10.11 8.32
C VAL A 344 3.40 8.59 8.26
N GLN A 345 2.81 7.91 9.24
CA GLN A 345 2.78 6.46 9.36
C GLN A 345 1.33 5.95 9.48
N THR A 346 1.14 4.64 9.36
CA THR A 346 -0.13 3.99 9.75
C THR A 346 0.04 3.26 11.08
N ALA A 347 -1.08 2.77 11.63
CA ALA A 347 -1.06 1.93 12.81
C ALA A 347 -0.22 0.66 12.65
N TYR A 348 0.11 0.22 11.43
CA TYR A 348 0.95 -0.97 11.19
C TYR A 348 2.42 -0.75 11.46
N ALA A 349 2.88 0.51 11.54
CA ALA A 349 4.28 0.82 11.76
C ALA A 349 4.82 0.21 13.07
N ASN A 350 6.05 -0.30 13.05
CA ASN A 350 6.65 -0.85 14.27
C ASN A 350 6.77 0.24 15.33
N GLY A 351 6.36 -0.03 16.58
CA GLY A 351 6.49 0.97 17.66
C GLY A 351 7.92 1.50 17.84
N ALA A 352 8.93 0.68 17.54
CA ALA A 352 10.34 1.09 17.56
C ALA A 352 10.68 2.16 16.51
N SER A 353 10.06 2.13 15.32
CA SER A 353 10.30 3.15 14.28
C SER A 353 9.74 4.50 14.70
N THR A 354 8.50 4.52 15.21
CA THR A 354 7.87 5.72 15.74
C THR A 354 8.68 6.31 16.91
N ASP A 355 9.15 5.47 17.84
CA ASP A 355 9.97 5.92 18.97
C ASP A 355 11.29 6.54 18.48
N TYR A 356 11.97 5.90 17.52
CA TYR A 356 13.21 6.40 16.91
C TYR A 356 13.02 7.78 16.25
N LEU A 357 11.99 7.93 15.43
CA LEU A 357 11.68 9.19 14.74
C LEU A 357 11.38 10.33 15.73
N LYS A 358 10.64 10.04 16.80
CA LYS A 358 10.37 11.01 17.87
C LYS A 358 11.62 11.38 18.65
N GLN A 359 12.54 10.44 18.88
CA GLN A 359 13.84 10.72 19.50
C GLN A 359 14.73 11.59 18.61
N LEU A 360 14.58 11.50 17.28
CA LEU A 360 15.15 12.46 16.35
C LEU A 360 14.44 13.84 16.41
N GLY A 361 13.43 14.05 17.25
CA GLY A 361 12.70 15.32 17.33
C GLY A 361 11.82 15.60 16.11
N LEU A 362 11.46 14.57 15.35
CA LEU A 362 10.54 14.69 14.21
C LEU A 362 9.09 14.57 14.67
N GLU A 363 8.21 15.30 14.00
CA GLU A 363 6.77 15.16 14.14
C GLU A 363 6.30 13.89 13.42
N VAL A 364 5.64 12.99 14.16
CA VAL A 364 5.12 11.72 13.61
C VAL A 364 3.63 11.65 13.81
N ILE A 365 2.87 11.54 12.71
CA ILE A 365 1.41 11.46 12.69
C ILE A 365 0.95 10.11 12.15
N PHE A 366 -0.13 9.58 12.75
CA PHE A 366 -0.82 8.41 12.23
C PHE A 366 -2.05 8.79 11.39
N THR A 367 -2.23 8.11 10.26
CA THR A 367 -3.45 8.15 9.45
C THR A 367 -4.08 6.75 9.36
N PRO A 368 -5.36 6.65 8.93
CA PRO A 368 -5.89 5.38 8.45
C PRO A 368 -5.00 4.75 7.36
N THR A 369 -5.13 3.44 7.21
CA THR A 369 -4.40 2.64 6.22
C THR A 369 -4.82 3.04 4.81
N GLY A 370 -3.86 3.06 3.89
CA GLY A 370 -4.09 3.37 2.49
C GLY A 370 -3.51 4.71 2.08
N VAL A 371 -2.74 4.67 1.00
CA VAL A 371 -1.92 5.76 0.45
C VAL A 371 -2.67 7.09 0.33
N LYS A 372 -3.97 7.08 0.03
CA LYS A 372 -4.77 8.30 -0.10
C LYS A 372 -4.78 9.15 1.18
N TYR A 373 -4.87 8.52 2.36
CA TYR A 373 -4.87 9.24 3.64
C TYR A 373 -3.46 9.70 4.02
N LEU A 374 -2.44 8.86 3.78
CA LEU A 374 -1.04 9.22 4.06
C LEU A 374 -0.61 10.41 3.18
N HIS A 375 -0.95 10.37 1.89
CA HIS A 375 -0.58 11.39 0.93
C HIS A 375 -1.24 12.73 1.23
N GLU A 376 -2.55 12.74 1.52
CA GLU A 376 -3.28 13.96 1.91
C GLU A 376 -2.65 14.60 3.15
N LYS A 377 -2.32 13.79 4.17
CA LYS A 377 -1.69 14.31 5.39
C LYS A 377 -0.26 14.79 5.17
N ALA A 378 0.52 14.08 4.36
CA ALA A 378 1.89 14.47 4.03
C ALA A 378 1.95 15.78 3.23
N ALA A 379 0.93 16.09 2.43
CA ALA A 379 0.85 17.32 1.64
C ALA A 379 0.63 18.59 2.48
N GLU A 380 0.29 18.47 3.77
CA GLU A 380 0.17 19.60 4.69
C GLU A 380 1.53 20.19 5.12
N TYR A 381 2.62 19.47 4.89
CA TYR A 381 3.98 19.85 5.29
C TYR A 381 4.75 20.49 4.12
N ASP A 382 5.82 21.23 4.42
CA ASP A 382 6.79 21.65 3.40
C ASP A 382 7.52 20.46 2.79
N ILE A 383 7.85 19.50 3.65
CA ILE A 383 8.38 18.20 3.25
C ILE A 383 7.61 17.13 4.03
N GLY A 384 6.79 16.34 3.34
CA GLY A 384 6.02 15.26 3.94
C GLY A 384 6.57 13.90 3.51
N ILE A 385 7.04 13.09 4.46
CA ILE A 385 7.54 11.74 4.19
C ILE A 385 6.50 10.74 4.69
N TYR A 386 6.06 9.83 3.82
CA TYR A 386 5.13 8.79 4.22
C TYR A 386 5.47 7.43 3.61
N PHE A 387 5.40 6.39 4.43
CA PHE A 387 5.54 5.00 4.01
C PHE A 387 4.64 4.11 4.87
N GLU A 388 4.09 3.08 4.24
CA GLU A 388 3.53 1.94 4.93
C GLU A 388 4.61 0.85 5.10
N ALA A 389 4.51 0.05 6.15
CA ALA A 389 5.44 -1.07 6.42
C ALA A 389 5.51 -2.11 5.27
N ASN A 390 4.54 -2.11 4.35
CA ASN A 390 4.55 -2.96 3.15
C ASN A 390 5.50 -2.47 2.04
N GLY A 391 6.15 -1.31 2.23
CA GLY A 391 7.10 -0.74 1.28
C GLY A 391 6.51 0.32 0.34
N HIS A 392 5.21 0.62 0.40
CA HIS A 392 4.59 1.69 -0.40
C HIS A 392 4.81 3.04 0.29
N GLY A 393 5.41 4.01 -0.39
CA GLY A 393 5.57 5.35 0.14
C GLY A 393 6.39 6.27 -0.75
N THR A 394 6.37 7.57 -0.44
CA THR A 394 7.13 8.59 -1.16
C THR A 394 7.37 9.83 -0.28
N ILE A 395 7.96 10.87 -0.85
CA ILE A 395 8.23 12.16 -0.23
C ILE A 395 7.59 13.25 -1.08
N LEU A 396 6.85 14.15 -0.42
CA LEU A 396 6.22 15.30 -1.05
C LEU A 396 6.98 16.56 -0.67
N PHE A 397 7.12 17.48 -1.62
CA PHE A 397 7.71 18.79 -1.40
C PHE A 397 6.68 19.86 -1.78
N SER A 398 6.43 20.82 -0.89
CA SER A 398 5.52 21.93 -1.18
C SER A 398 6.12 22.82 -2.27
N GLU A 399 5.27 23.38 -3.15
CA GLU A 399 5.74 24.30 -4.19
C GLU A 399 6.39 25.55 -3.56
N ASN A 400 5.93 25.99 -2.38
CA ASN A 400 6.52 27.09 -1.63
C ASN A 400 7.96 26.78 -1.21
N PHE A 401 8.19 25.58 -0.65
CA PHE A 401 9.52 25.14 -0.26
C PHE A 401 10.45 25.00 -1.47
N LEU A 402 9.97 24.42 -2.58
CA LEU A 402 10.76 24.29 -3.81
C LEU A 402 11.15 25.66 -4.39
N CYS A 403 10.23 26.62 -4.46
CA CYS A 403 10.52 27.99 -4.91
C CYS A 403 11.59 28.66 -4.03
N TRP A 404 11.46 28.51 -2.71
CA TRP A 404 12.45 29.02 -1.76
C TRP A 404 13.82 28.35 -1.96
N LEU A 405 13.85 27.01 -2.06
CA LEU A 405 15.07 26.23 -2.19
C LEU A 405 15.83 26.57 -3.47
N GLU A 406 15.13 26.76 -4.59
CA GLU A 406 15.72 27.24 -5.84
C GLU A 406 16.30 28.65 -5.71
N GLY A 407 15.59 29.55 -5.04
CA GLY A 407 16.06 30.90 -4.73
C GLY A 407 17.33 30.88 -3.88
N ARG A 408 17.33 30.08 -2.81
CA ARG A 408 18.47 29.91 -1.91
C ARG A 408 19.67 29.31 -2.62
N ASN A 409 19.47 28.32 -3.48
CA ASN A 409 20.55 27.76 -4.30
C ASN A 409 21.16 28.80 -5.25
N LYS A 410 20.34 29.65 -5.89
CA LYS A 410 20.83 30.74 -6.76
C LYS A 410 21.65 31.76 -5.99
N GLU A 411 21.20 32.15 -4.80
CA GLU A 411 21.93 33.04 -3.89
C GLU A 411 23.30 32.44 -3.52
N LEU A 412 23.31 31.22 -2.98
CA LEU A 412 24.54 30.52 -2.57
C LEU A 412 25.49 30.28 -3.75
N SER A 413 24.96 30.03 -4.94
CA SER A 413 25.76 29.91 -6.17
C SER A 413 26.52 31.21 -6.51
N ALA A 414 25.96 32.36 -6.16
CA ALA A 414 26.55 33.67 -6.40
C ALA A 414 27.50 34.12 -5.29
N THR A 415 27.19 33.79 -4.02
CA THR A 415 27.94 34.27 -2.86
C THR A 415 29.01 33.30 -2.36
N SER A 416 28.76 31.99 -2.45
CA SER A 416 29.54 30.94 -1.78
C SER A 416 29.56 29.63 -2.57
N LYS A 417 29.93 29.73 -3.86
CA LYS A 417 29.95 28.59 -4.78
C LYS A 417 30.81 27.43 -4.25
N GLY A 418 30.25 26.23 -4.21
CA GLY A 418 30.88 25.02 -3.70
C GLY A 418 30.79 24.85 -2.18
N SER A 419 30.13 25.75 -1.46
CA SER A 419 29.88 25.62 -0.02
C SER A 419 29.03 24.40 0.31
N GLU A 420 29.17 23.90 1.54
CA GLU A 420 28.34 22.78 2.02
C GLU A 420 26.85 23.14 2.04
N GLN A 421 26.48 24.40 2.30
CA GLN A 421 25.08 24.83 2.19
C GLN A 421 24.57 24.76 0.75
N GLN A 422 25.38 25.18 -0.24
CA GLN A 422 24.97 25.07 -1.64
C GLN A 422 24.85 23.60 -2.05
N LYS A 423 25.77 22.73 -1.62
CA LYS A 423 25.69 21.29 -1.88
C LYS A 423 24.43 20.70 -1.25
N ALA A 424 24.10 21.04 -0.01
CA ALA A 424 22.86 20.60 0.64
C ALA A 424 21.60 21.07 -0.12
N ALA A 425 21.60 22.31 -0.61
CA ALA A 425 20.51 22.82 -1.45
C ALA A 425 20.37 22.04 -2.76
N LEU A 426 21.49 21.78 -3.46
CA LEU A 426 21.52 20.97 -4.67
C LEU A 426 21.09 19.52 -4.42
N THR A 427 21.51 18.94 -3.29
CA THR A 427 21.12 17.61 -2.85
C THR A 427 19.60 17.55 -2.67
N LEU A 428 19.00 18.46 -1.92
CA LEU A 428 17.54 18.49 -1.72
C LEU A 428 16.77 18.72 -3.03
N LEU A 429 17.28 19.58 -3.94
CA LEU A 429 16.70 19.74 -5.27
C LEU A 429 16.78 18.45 -6.09
N ALA A 430 17.90 17.74 -6.04
CA ALA A 430 18.06 16.45 -6.71
C ALA A 430 17.13 15.38 -6.13
N VAL A 431 16.96 15.34 -4.79
CA VAL A 431 15.98 14.46 -4.14
C VAL A 431 14.56 14.76 -4.62
N SER A 432 14.18 16.04 -4.70
CA SER A 432 12.83 16.44 -5.14
C SER A 432 12.49 16.02 -6.57
N LYS A 433 13.52 15.82 -7.41
CA LYS A 433 13.41 15.36 -8.81
C LYS A 433 13.54 13.84 -8.93
N LEU A 434 14.34 13.21 -8.08
CA LEU A 434 14.48 11.75 -8.04
C LEU A 434 13.20 11.11 -7.49
N ILE A 435 12.64 11.67 -6.42
CA ILE A 435 11.46 11.13 -5.76
C ILE A 435 10.20 11.39 -6.58
N ASN A 436 9.47 10.32 -6.87
CA ASN A 436 8.18 10.41 -7.54
C ASN A 436 7.11 10.94 -6.58
N GLN A 437 6.83 12.24 -6.67
CA GLN A 437 5.86 12.89 -5.79
C GLN A 437 4.38 12.57 -6.12
N ALA A 438 4.10 11.79 -7.18
CA ALA A 438 2.73 11.42 -7.58
C ALA A 438 2.19 10.24 -6.77
N VAL A 439 3.00 9.20 -6.58
CA VAL A 439 2.66 7.94 -5.90
C VAL A 439 3.93 7.25 -5.44
N GLY A 440 3.83 6.27 -4.54
CA GLY A 440 4.97 5.44 -4.16
C GLY A 440 5.60 4.75 -5.38
N ASP A 441 6.92 4.85 -5.51
CA ASP A 441 7.67 4.41 -6.68
C ASP A 441 8.89 3.61 -6.26
N ALA A 442 8.86 2.30 -6.53
CA ALA A 442 9.89 1.40 -6.06
C ALA A 442 11.23 1.62 -6.79
N LEU A 443 11.23 2.07 -8.05
CA LEU A 443 12.46 2.34 -8.79
C LEU A 443 13.12 3.63 -8.29
N SER A 444 12.31 4.66 -8.10
CA SER A 444 12.74 5.93 -7.50
C SER A 444 13.27 5.72 -6.07
N GLY A 445 12.51 4.98 -5.24
CA GLY A 445 12.89 4.64 -3.87
C GLY A 445 14.20 3.85 -3.80
N LEU A 446 14.39 2.88 -4.70
CA LEU A 446 15.62 2.09 -4.78
C LEU A 446 16.82 3.00 -5.05
N LEU A 447 16.75 3.85 -6.07
CA LEU A 447 17.83 4.80 -6.36
C LEU A 447 18.10 5.75 -5.19
N PHE A 448 17.05 6.20 -4.48
CA PHE A 448 17.24 7.11 -3.38
C PHE A 448 17.85 6.44 -2.14
N VAL A 449 17.48 5.19 -1.83
CA VAL A 449 18.16 4.39 -0.80
C VAL A 449 19.65 4.26 -1.14
N GLU A 450 19.96 3.83 -2.37
CA GLU A 450 21.34 3.59 -2.80
C GLU A 450 22.20 4.87 -2.81
N ALA A 451 21.63 6.00 -3.22
CA ALA A 451 22.29 7.30 -3.14
C ALA A 451 22.51 7.74 -1.68
N THR A 452 21.48 7.58 -0.84
CA THR A 452 21.54 7.99 0.58
C THR A 452 22.59 7.20 1.35
N LEU A 453 22.63 5.88 1.18
CA LEU A 453 23.63 5.03 1.85
C LEU A 453 25.05 5.44 1.48
N ARG A 454 25.31 5.72 0.19
CA ARG A 454 26.63 6.20 -0.26
C ARG A 454 26.95 7.59 0.27
N HIS A 455 26.00 8.52 0.21
CA HIS A 455 26.19 9.89 0.70
C HIS A 455 26.46 9.93 2.21
N MET A 456 25.92 8.98 2.97
CA MET A 456 26.18 8.85 4.41
C MET A 456 27.41 7.98 4.73
N GLY A 457 27.99 7.29 3.75
CA GLY A 457 29.06 6.32 3.95
C GLY A 457 28.60 5.09 4.76
N TRP A 458 27.33 4.69 4.61
CA TRP A 458 26.71 3.63 5.41
C TRP A 458 26.72 2.29 4.69
N LEU A 459 27.09 1.25 5.44
CA LEU A 459 26.83 -0.12 5.06
C LEU A 459 25.37 -0.49 5.34
N PHE A 460 24.87 -1.50 4.64
CA PHE A 460 23.52 -2.01 4.81
C PHE A 460 23.18 -2.37 6.28
N HIS A 461 24.12 -3.02 7.00
CA HIS A 461 23.89 -3.41 8.40
C HIS A 461 23.62 -2.19 9.30
N ARG A 462 24.34 -1.08 9.09
CA ARG A 462 24.18 0.16 9.88
C ARG A 462 22.79 0.75 9.67
N TRP A 463 22.25 0.66 8.46
CA TRP A 463 20.87 1.08 8.19
C TRP A 463 19.85 0.14 8.87
N SER A 464 20.04 -1.19 8.78
CA SER A 464 19.18 -2.15 9.49
C SER A 464 19.16 -1.87 11.00
N GLU A 465 20.31 -1.52 11.58
CA GLU A 465 20.47 -1.27 13.02
C GLU A 465 20.05 0.13 13.51
N LEU A 466 19.47 0.98 12.66
CA LEU A 466 18.95 2.31 13.08
C LEU A 466 18.09 2.24 14.35
N TYR A 467 17.31 1.17 14.47
CA TYR A 467 16.55 0.78 15.65
C TYR A 467 16.26 -0.72 15.58
N HIS A 468 15.92 -1.35 16.70
CA HIS A 468 15.52 -2.74 16.70
C HIS A 468 14.01 -2.84 16.80
N ASP A 469 13.41 -3.54 15.84
CA ASP A 469 11.98 -3.78 15.80
C ASP A 469 11.50 -4.46 17.08
N LEU A 470 10.37 -3.99 17.60
CA LEU A 470 9.63 -4.76 18.59
C LEU A 470 9.12 -6.05 17.92
N PRO A 471 9.19 -7.21 18.60
CA PRO A 471 8.56 -8.42 18.10
C PRO A 471 7.11 -8.14 17.75
N SER A 472 6.70 -8.42 16.51
CA SER A 472 5.37 -8.10 16.02
C SER A 472 4.73 -9.30 15.33
N ARG A 473 3.39 -9.34 15.34
CA ARG A 473 2.63 -10.38 14.66
C ARG A 473 1.30 -9.86 14.14
N GLN A 474 1.10 -10.02 12.84
CA GLN A 474 -0.16 -9.74 12.15
C GLN A 474 -0.95 -11.04 11.95
N LEU A 475 -2.24 -11.04 12.29
CA LEU A 475 -3.14 -12.16 12.07
C LEU A 475 -4.39 -11.73 11.31
N LYS A 476 -4.86 -12.58 10.40
CA LYS A 476 -6.14 -12.41 9.72
C LYS A 476 -7.19 -13.33 10.35
N VAL A 477 -8.22 -12.75 10.95
CA VAL A 477 -9.33 -13.45 11.62
C VAL A 477 -10.55 -13.41 10.73
N LYS A 478 -11.18 -14.55 10.45
CA LYS A 478 -12.42 -14.60 9.65
C LYS A 478 -13.65 -14.28 10.51
N VAL A 479 -14.57 -13.49 9.97
CA VAL A 479 -15.83 -13.10 10.61
C VAL A 479 -17.01 -13.13 9.63
N LEU A 480 -18.22 -13.20 10.18
CA LEU A 480 -19.47 -13.19 9.42
C LEU A 480 -19.70 -11.86 8.70
N ASP A 481 -19.52 -10.75 9.41
CA ASP A 481 -19.70 -9.40 8.88
C ASP A 481 -18.55 -8.50 9.35
N ARG A 482 -17.73 -8.04 8.40
CA ARG A 482 -16.63 -7.10 8.71
C ARG A 482 -17.11 -5.70 9.06
N THR A 483 -18.30 -5.31 8.61
CA THR A 483 -18.84 -3.96 8.83
C THR A 483 -19.32 -3.75 10.27
N ALA A 484 -19.44 -4.84 11.04
CA ALA A 484 -19.74 -4.81 12.46
C ALA A 484 -18.64 -4.16 13.31
N VAL A 485 -17.39 -4.15 12.82
CA VAL A 485 -16.29 -3.44 13.50
C VAL A 485 -16.13 -2.06 12.89
N VAL A 486 -16.29 -1.05 13.73
CA VAL A 486 -16.09 0.36 13.39
C VAL A 486 -14.95 0.89 14.23
N THR A 487 -13.99 1.54 13.58
CA THR A 487 -12.79 2.08 14.23
C THR A 487 -12.76 3.61 14.19
N ALA A 488 -11.92 4.20 15.03
CA ALA A 488 -11.62 5.63 15.12
C ALA A 488 -10.12 5.83 15.43
N ASN A 489 -9.68 7.09 15.47
CA ASN A 489 -8.31 7.49 15.79
C ASN A 489 -7.27 6.78 14.91
N ALA A 490 -7.28 7.07 13.60
CA ALA A 490 -6.41 6.40 12.63
C ALA A 490 -6.51 4.85 12.68
N GLU A 491 -7.73 4.35 12.86
CA GLU A 491 -8.05 2.91 12.97
C GLU A 491 -7.42 2.18 14.16
N THR A 492 -6.91 2.91 15.17
CA THR A 492 -6.28 2.31 16.36
C THR A 492 -7.25 1.98 17.49
N VAL A 493 -8.47 2.54 17.43
CA VAL A 493 -9.48 2.41 18.49
C VAL A 493 -10.75 1.82 17.92
N VAL A 494 -11.25 0.73 18.50
CA VAL A 494 -12.55 0.13 18.17
C VAL A 494 -13.65 0.91 18.87
N VAL A 495 -14.58 1.45 18.10
CA VAL A 495 -15.79 2.11 18.60
C VAL A 495 -16.94 1.12 18.71
N ARG A 496 -17.04 0.18 17.77
CA ARG A 496 -18.04 -0.88 17.78
C ARG A 496 -17.42 -2.21 17.35
N PRO A 497 -17.86 -3.35 17.90
CA PRO A 497 -18.81 -3.46 19.01
C PRO A 497 -18.20 -3.01 20.36
N LEU A 498 -19.07 -2.57 21.28
CA LEU A 498 -18.68 -2.11 22.62
C LEU A 498 -18.01 -3.26 23.40
N GLY A 499 -17.06 -2.93 24.28
CA GLY A 499 -16.34 -3.90 25.11
C GLY A 499 -15.06 -4.46 24.48
N ILE A 500 -14.93 -4.42 23.14
CA ILE A 500 -13.72 -4.93 22.46
C ILE A 500 -12.50 -4.06 22.74
N GLN A 501 -12.63 -2.73 22.68
CA GLN A 501 -11.48 -1.87 22.94
C GLN A 501 -10.99 -1.98 24.38
N GLU A 502 -11.92 -2.10 25.33
CA GLU A 502 -11.61 -2.31 26.74
C GLU A 502 -10.85 -3.62 26.94
N ALA A 503 -11.26 -4.69 26.25
CA ALA A 503 -10.54 -5.96 26.27
C ALA A 503 -9.13 -5.86 25.66
N ILE A 504 -8.98 -5.15 24.53
CA ILE A 504 -7.68 -4.88 23.90
C ILE A 504 -6.77 -4.11 24.87
N ASN A 505 -7.28 -3.05 25.48
CA ASN A 505 -6.53 -2.22 26.44
C ASN A 505 -6.10 -3.05 27.66
N ALA A 506 -7.01 -3.83 28.25
CA ALA A 506 -6.74 -4.67 29.40
C ALA A 506 -5.69 -5.76 29.11
N GLU A 507 -5.70 -6.35 27.92
CA GLU A 507 -4.68 -7.33 27.52
C GLU A 507 -3.33 -6.65 27.25
N THR A 508 -3.33 -5.53 26.54
CA THR A 508 -2.12 -4.81 26.14
C THR A 508 -1.36 -4.25 27.36
N ALA A 509 -2.08 -3.76 28.37
CA ALA A 509 -1.50 -3.22 29.60
C ALA A 509 -0.66 -4.23 30.41
N LYS A 510 -0.82 -5.53 30.16
CA LYS A 510 -0.04 -6.59 30.81
C LYS A 510 1.41 -6.66 30.32
N TYR A 511 1.74 -5.96 29.23
CA TYR A 511 3.00 -6.10 28.52
C TYR A 511 3.71 -4.74 28.37
N PRO A 512 4.98 -4.64 28.80
CA PRO A 512 5.78 -3.44 28.56
C PRO A 512 5.89 -3.14 27.06
N ARG A 513 5.63 -1.89 26.68
CA ARG A 513 5.59 -1.45 25.27
C ARG A 513 4.63 -2.28 24.39
N GLY A 514 3.65 -2.93 25.02
CA GLY A 514 2.57 -3.62 24.32
C GLY A 514 1.75 -2.63 23.51
N ARG A 515 1.45 -2.96 22.26
CA ARG A 515 0.48 -2.23 21.43
C ARG A 515 -0.34 -3.22 20.63
N CYS A 516 -1.65 -3.07 20.64
CA CYS A 516 -2.57 -3.94 19.92
C CYS A 516 -3.75 -3.14 19.34
N PHE A 517 -4.19 -3.47 18.13
CA PHE A 517 -5.40 -2.91 17.51
C PHE A 517 -6.05 -3.94 16.58
N ILE A 518 -7.33 -3.71 16.26
CA ILE A 518 -8.03 -4.45 15.22
C ILE A 518 -8.68 -3.51 14.21
N ARG A 519 -8.73 -3.92 12.95
CA ARG A 519 -9.49 -3.21 11.91
C ARG A 519 -10.11 -4.15 10.87
N PRO A 520 -11.20 -3.74 10.19
CA PRO A 520 -11.72 -4.41 9.00
C PRO A 520 -10.66 -4.50 7.90
N SER A 521 -10.46 -5.69 7.32
CA SER A 521 -9.62 -5.84 6.12
C SER A 521 -10.39 -5.32 4.90
N GLU A 522 -9.72 -4.58 4.03
CA GLU A 522 -10.33 -4.00 2.82
C GLU A 522 -10.58 -5.04 1.71
N HIS A 523 -9.85 -6.16 1.72
CA HIS A 523 -9.97 -7.18 0.68
C HIS A 523 -11.28 -7.98 0.82
N HIS A 524 -12.03 -8.00 -0.28
CA HIS A 524 -13.37 -8.57 -0.37
C HIS A 524 -13.44 -10.04 0.08
N ALA A 525 -14.51 -10.36 0.82
CA ALA A 525 -14.97 -11.73 0.98
C ALA A 525 -15.25 -12.31 -0.41
N LYS A 526 -14.60 -13.44 -0.74
CA LYS A 526 -14.89 -14.20 -1.97
C LYS A 526 -16.38 -14.55 -2.01
N LEU A 527 -17.14 -13.93 -2.89
CA LEU A 527 -18.51 -14.32 -3.21
C LEU A 527 -18.48 -15.23 -4.44
N ARG A 528 -18.67 -16.54 -4.25
CA ARG A 528 -19.11 -17.45 -5.30
C ARG A 528 -20.51 -17.94 -4.97
N ARG A 529 -21.45 -17.80 -5.91
CA ARG A 529 -22.81 -18.34 -5.79
C ARG A 529 -23.22 -18.92 -7.14
N VAL A 530 -23.20 -20.26 -7.29
CA VAL A 530 -24.04 -21.01 -8.25
C VAL A 530 -24.27 -22.44 -7.75
N GLY A 531 -25.54 -22.88 -7.74
CA GLY A 531 -25.95 -24.27 -8.02
C GLY A 531 -25.92 -25.30 -6.88
N VAL A 532 -27.06 -25.95 -6.65
CA VAL A 532 -27.36 -26.91 -5.57
C VAL A 532 -26.50 -28.19 -5.64
N THR A 533 -25.78 -28.50 -4.57
CA THR A 533 -25.59 -29.84 -3.93
C THR A 533 -24.74 -29.68 -2.65
N ARG A 534 -24.82 -30.66 -1.73
CA ARG A 534 -24.48 -30.56 -0.30
C ARG A 534 -23.04 -30.05 0.00
N ARG A 535 -22.96 -29.20 1.04
CA ARG A 535 -21.81 -28.43 1.63
C ARG A 535 -21.49 -27.11 0.92
N GLN A 536 -22.13 -26.05 1.44
CA GLN A 536 -21.92 -24.65 1.10
C GLN A 536 -20.80 -24.06 1.97
N ASP A 537 -19.69 -23.64 1.36
CA ASP A 537 -18.79 -22.63 1.96
C ASP A 537 -19.37 -21.24 1.65
N LEU A 538 -19.88 -20.57 2.69
CA LEU A 538 -20.37 -19.19 2.59
C LEU A 538 -19.19 -18.19 2.48
N PRO A 539 -19.38 -17.01 1.86
CA PRO A 539 -18.37 -15.95 1.81
C PRO A 539 -17.95 -15.55 3.23
N THR A 540 -16.65 -15.50 3.52
CA THR A 540 -16.14 -15.07 4.82
C THR A 540 -15.30 -13.81 4.69
N ALA A 541 -15.64 -12.77 5.46
CA ALA A 541 -14.88 -11.53 5.60
C ALA A 541 -13.83 -11.69 6.72
N GLY A 542 -12.92 -10.72 6.93
CA GLY A 542 -11.96 -10.83 8.04
C GLY A 542 -11.42 -9.52 8.61
N PHE A 543 -10.86 -9.62 9.81
CA PHE A 543 -10.18 -8.55 10.56
C PHE A 543 -8.68 -8.81 10.65
N GLU A 544 -7.91 -7.74 10.84
CA GLU A 544 -6.48 -7.80 11.07
C GLU A 544 -6.15 -7.40 12.51
N LEU A 545 -5.35 -8.21 13.19
CA LEU A 545 -4.85 -7.98 14.55
C LEU A 545 -3.33 -7.83 14.49
N LEU A 546 -2.78 -6.72 14.98
CA LEU A 546 -1.34 -6.53 15.13
C LEU A 546 -0.99 -6.34 16.60
N GLY A 547 -0.12 -7.20 17.14
CA GLY A 547 0.45 -7.05 18.48
C GLY A 547 1.95 -6.74 18.44
N HIS A 548 2.42 -5.76 19.22
CA HIS A 548 3.84 -5.45 19.43
C HIS A 548 4.35 -5.90 20.80
N GLY A 549 5.63 -6.27 20.87
CA GLY A 549 6.29 -6.71 22.09
C GLY A 549 5.87 -8.11 22.54
N ALA A 550 5.85 -8.34 23.86
CA ALA A 550 5.47 -9.64 24.43
C ALA A 550 4.00 -10.04 24.17
N VAL A 551 3.16 -9.12 23.69
CA VAL A 551 1.79 -9.38 23.19
C VAL A 551 1.81 -10.33 21.97
N ALA A 552 2.84 -10.23 21.10
CA ALA A 552 2.92 -10.99 19.85
C ALA A 552 2.94 -12.53 20.07
N GLY A 553 3.51 -12.99 21.19
CA GLY A 553 3.59 -14.41 21.53
C GLY A 553 2.27 -15.05 21.94
N LYS A 554 1.29 -14.27 22.41
CA LYS A 554 0.00 -14.78 22.93
C LYS A 554 -1.21 -14.61 22.00
N CYS A 555 -1.06 -14.00 20.82
CA CYS A 555 -2.15 -13.95 19.83
C CYS A 555 -2.73 -15.33 19.43
N ASN A 556 -2.06 -16.44 19.77
CA ASN A 556 -2.57 -17.82 19.66
C ASN A 556 -3.80 -18.13 20.53
N LEU A 557 -4.06 -17.36 21.60
CA LEU A 557 -5.17 -17.65 22.54
C LEU A 557 -6.53 -17.15 22.05
N ILE A 558 -6.57 -16.24 21.08
CA ILE A 558 -7.82 -15.76 20.46
C ILE A 558 -8.31 -16.75 19.38
N SER A 559 -7.47 -17.69 18.92
CA SER A 559 -7.78 -18.61 17.81
C SER A 559 -8.06 -20.07 18.19
N ARG A 560 -8.08 -20.45 19.48
CA ARG A 560 -8.42 -21.84 19.86
C ARG A 560 -9.94 -22.03 19.94
N GLY A 561 -10.55 -22.16 18.76
CA GLY A 561 -11.94 -22.60 18.55
C GLY A 561 -12.07 -23.68 17.47
N SER A 562 -11.00 -24.41 17.17
CA SER A 562 -11.01 -25.52 16.21
C SER A 562 -10.20 -26.70 16.74
N HIS A 563 -10.72 -27.38 17.77
CA HIS A 563 -10.35 -28.78 17.97
C HIS A 563 -11.18 -29.61 16.98
N GLN A 564 -10.53 -30.10 15.92
CA GLN A 564 -10.99 -31.31 15.25
C GLN A 564 -10.87 -32.45 16.27
N PRO A 565 -11.94 -33.18 16.59
CA PRO A 565 -11.80 -34.47 17.25
C PRO A 565 -11.27 -35.46 16.22
N GLU A 566 -10.08 -36.00 16.46
CA GLU A 566 -9.69 -37.28 15.88
C GLU A 566 -10.68 -38.34 16.41
N PHE A 567 -11.55 -38.84 15.54
CA PHE A 567 -12.34 -40.02 15.83
C PHE A 567 -11.54 -41.23 15.37
N GLU A 568 -11.01 -42.00 16.33
CA GLU A 568 -10.63 -43.38 16.09
C GLU A 568 -11.88 -44.18 15.71
N ASP A 569 -11.86 -44.81 14.54
CA ASP A 569 -12.86 -45.78 14.11
C ASP A 569 -12.89 -46.96 15.09
N ARG A 570 -13.93 -47.02 15.92
CA ARG A 570 -14.38 -48.26 16.54
C ARG A 570 -15.80 -48.55 16.14
N HIS A 571 -15.93 -49.54 15.25
CA HIS A 571 -17.16 -50.24 14.95
C HIS A 571 -17.86 -50.71 16.24
N PHE A 572 -19.10 -50.26 16.48
CA PHE A 572 -20.10 -51.07 17.18
C PHE A 572 -21.50 -50.81 16.59
N GLY A 573 -22.22 -51.90 16.37
CA GLY A 573 -23.40 -51.99 15.52
C GLY A 573 -24.69 -51.40 16.09
N ARG A 574 -25.66 -51.27 15.18
CA ARG A 574 -27.04 -50.86 15.42
C ARG A 574 -27.73 -51.73 16.49
N ARG A 575 -28.48 -51.08 17.38
CA ARG A 575 -29.82 -51.54 17.81
C ARG A 575 -30.63 -50.42 18.51
N ASP A 576 -31.87 -50.30 18.04
CA ASP A 576 -33.14 -49.85 18.63
C ASP A 576 -33.36 -48.47 19.27
N GLY A 577 -34.51 -47.91 18.89
CA GLY A 577 -35.06 -46.61 19.23
C GLY A 577 -35.36 -46.37 20.71
N SER A 578 -35.23 -45.11 21.12
CA SER A 578 -36.28 -44.31 21.77
C SER A 578 -35.69 -42.95 22.15
N LEU A 579 -36.47 -41.89 21.88
CA LEU A 579 -36.24 -40.54 22.37
C LEU A 579 -36.78 -40.49 23.80
N ASP A 580 -35.95 -40.10 24.77
CA ASP A 580 -36.45 -39.52 26.01
C ASP A 580 -35.49 -38.45 26.56
N PHE A 581 -36.05 -37.27 26.79
CA PHE A 581 -35.47 -36.15 27.50
C PHE A 581 -35.81 -36.31 28.99
N HIS A 582 -34.82 -36.51 29.87
CA HIS A 582 -34.76 -35.84 31.18
C HIS A 582 -33.44 -36.11 31.93
N SER A 583 -32.80 -35.00 32.30
CA SER A 583 -32.00 -34.73 33.50
C SER A 583 -31.54 -35.89 34.40
N SER A 584 -30.23 -36.00 34.58
CA SER A 584 -29.50 -35.75 35.85
C SER A 584 -28.26 -36.63 35.94
N VAL A 585 -27.07 -36.02 35.98
CA VAL A 585 -25.85 -36.73 36.40
C VAL A 585 -25.13 -35.88 37.44
N HIS A 586 -24.84 -36.57 38.54
CA HIS A 586 -24.33 -36.10 39.80
C HIS A 586 -23.02 -35.31 39.74
N ALA A 587 -22.96 -34.28 40.59
CA ALA A 587 -21.75 -33.67 41.07
C ALA A 587 -21.08 -34.54 42.15
N ARG A 588 -19.80 -34.83 42.00
CA ARG A 588 -18.87 -35.09 43.10
C ARG A 588 -17.55 -34.38 42.79
N TYR A 589 -17.27 -33.29 43.49
CA TYR A 589 -16.08 -33.07 44.32
C TYR A 589 -16.14 -31.64 44.86
N PHE A 590 -16.39 -31.53 46.16
CA PHE A 590 -16.29 -30.30 46.95
C PHE A 590 -14.95 -30.32 47.70
N GLY A 591 -14.30 -29.16 47.80
CA GLY A 591 -13.16 -28.96 48.70
C GLY A 591 -12.58 -27.55 48.65
N LEU A 592 -13.14 -26.63 49.46
CA LEU A 592 -12.55 -25.46 50.15
C LEU A 592 -11.58 -24.55 49.35
N PHE A 593 -11.90 -23.28 49.06
CA PHE A 593 -12.00 -22.13 49.99
C PHE A 593 -12.91 -21.04 49.38
N GLY A 594 -13.72 -20.37 50.20
CA GLY A 594 -14.86 -19.57 49.74
C GLY A 594 -14.78 -18.04 49.88
N ARG A 595 -15.90 -17.42 49.46
CA ARG A 595 -16.49 -16.09 49.83
C ARG A 595 -15.64 -14.85 49.51
N ASN A 596 -16.10 -13.73 48.95
CA ASN A 596 -17.38 -13.08 48.59
C ASN A 596 -17.03 -12.06 47.46
N PHE A 597 -17.78 -11.84 46.38
CA PHE A 597 -18.87 -10.87 46.15
C PHE A 597 -19.12 -11.00 44.62
N GLY A 598 -20.31 -11.05 44.02
CA GLY A 598 -21.59 -10.44 44.36
C GLY A 598 -21.92 -9.35 43.33
N GLY A 599 -22.35 -9.73 42.11
CA GLY A 599 -22.83 -8.78 41.09
C GLY A 599 -23.20 -9.44 39.76
N ARG A 600 -24.49 -9.74 39.54
CA ARG A 600 -25.07 -10.13 38.24
C ARG A 600 -25.51 -8.86 37.51
N ILE A 601 -25.03 -8.66 36.27
CA ILE A 601 -25.70 -7.81 35.28
C ILE A 601 -26.14 -8.73 34.14
N SER A 602 -27.45 -8.86 33.98
CA SER A 602 -28.13 -9.61 32.93
C SER A 602 -28.16 -8.81 31.64
N PHE A 603 -27.62 -9.37 30.54
CA PHE A 603 -27.84 -8.86 29.19
C PHE A 603 -29.08 -9.54 28.60
N LEU A 604 -29.99 -8.70 28.07
CA LEU A 604 -31.19 -9.05 27.32
C LEU A 604 -30.84 -9.74 25.99
N ASP A 605 -31.74 -10.63 25.59
CA ASP A 605 -31.64 -11.66 24.55
C ASP A 605 -31.14 -11.19 23.18
N GLY A 606 -30.25 -12.00 22.57
CA GLY A 606 -29.98 -11.92 21.13
C GLY A 606 -28.61 -12.36 20.61
N PHE A 607 -27.62 -12.65 21.46
CA PHE A 607 -26.28 -13.07 21.01
C PHE A 607 -25.72 -14.22 21.85
N SER A 608 -25.60 -15.39 21.24
CA SER A 608 -24.75 -16.48 21.73
C SER A 608 -23.32 -16.23 21.26
N LEU A 609 -22.52 -15.59 22.12
CA LEU A 609 -21.07 -15.80 22.13
C LEU A 609 -20.79 -16.69 23.33
N GLY A 610 -20.84 -18.01 23.10
CA GLY A 610 -20.39 -18.98 24.07
C GLY A 610 -18.88 -18.82 24.28
N GLY A 611 -18.49 -18.34 25.46
CA GLY A 611 -17.08 -18.32 25.87
C GLY A 611 -16.76 -17.27 26.93
N SER A 612 -17.14 -17.51 28.17
CA SER A 612 -16.53 -16.84 29.32
C SER A 612 -15.13 -17.44 29.53
N PHE A 613 -14.06 -16.70 29.19
CA PHE A 613 -12.69 -17.16 29.43
C PHE A 613 -12.20 -16.67 30.80
N PHE A 614 -12.36 -17.51 31.82
CA PHE A 614 -11.53 -17.49 33.02
C PHE A 614 -10.46 -18.57 32.88
N VAL A 615 -9.19 -18.23 33.06
CA VAL A 615 -8.11 -19.23 33.21
C VAL A 615 -7.29 -18.89 34.45
N ALA A 616 -7.38 -19.78 35.44
CA ALA A 616 -6.48 -19.88 36.57
C ALA A 616 -5.21 -20.65 36.18
N PHE A 617 -4.06 -20.25 36.71
CA PHE A 617 -2.77 -20.93 36.54
C PHE A 617 -2.54 -21.98 37.64
N PRO A 618 -1.69 -22.98 37.36
CA PRO A 618 -0.59 -23.26 38.26
C PRO A 618 0.78 -23.01 37.58
N PRO A 619 1.82 -22.72 38.36
CA PRO A 619 3.09 -22.19 37.85
C PRO A 619 4.00 -23.28 37.29
N ARG A 620 4.57 -23.06 36.11
CA ARG A 620 6.02 -22.83 35.89
C ARG A 620 6.30 -22.52 34.42
#